data_AF-A0A8T7MK08-F1
#
_entry.id   AF-A0A8T7MK08-F1
#
_cell.length_a   1.000
_cell.length_b   1.000
_cell.length_c   1.000
_cell.angle_alpha   90.00
_cell.angle_beta   90.00
_cell.angle_gamma   90.00
#
_symmetry.space_group_name_H-M   'P 1'
#
loop_
_entity.id
_entity.type
_entity.pdbx_description
1 polymer ?
#
loop_
_entity_poly.entity_id
_entity_poly.type
_entity_poly.pdbx_seq_one_letter_code
_entity_poly.pdbx_strand_id
1 'polypeptide(L)'
;MLEKYYTPDQLEELRQRKEAVGDERIQQVQQEWPELIVQVQAEMKNGTDPASDEVQLLAKRWLGLINEFTGGNPKIAQSLNRMYQQEPTLQQQANFDPRLMEYVSKMLAASK
;
A
#
# COMPACT_ATOMS: atom_id res chain seq x y z
N MET A 1 7.97 10.33 -10.75
CA MET A 1 7.88 9.41 -11.91
C MET A 1 8.17 8.01 -11.40
N LEU A 2 7.24 7.08 -11.61
CA LEU A 2 7.29 5.71 -11.09
C LEU A 2 8.61 4.99 -11.49
N GLU A 3 9.20 5.36 -12.63
CA GLU A 3 10.48 4.88 -13.16
C GLU A 3 11.70 5.11 -12.25
N LYS A 4 11.60 6.00 -11.25
CA LYS A 4 12.67 6.19 -10.25
C LYS A 4 12.71 5.05 -9.22
N TYR A 5 11.60 4.34 -9.05
CA TYR A 5 11.40 3.36 -7.98
C TYR A 5 11.19 1.95 -8.51
N TYR A 6 10.71 1.82 -9.75
CA TYR A 6 10.50 0.54 -10.41
C TYR A 6 11.55 0.31 -11.50
N THR A 7 12.05 -0.91 -11.58
CA THR A 7 12.88 -1.36 -12.71
C THR A 7 12.02 -1.49 -13.98
N PRO A 8 12.62 -1.50 -15.18
CA PRO A 8 11.89 -1.72 -16.43
C PRO A 8 11.07 -3.01 -16.42
N ASP A 9 11.61 -4.09 -15.84
CA ASP A 9 10.93 -5.37 -15.64
C ASP A 9 9.66 -5.23 -14.77
N GLN A 10 9.76 -4.50 -13.65
CA GLN A 10 8.62 -4.24 -12.77
C GLN A 10 7.56 -3.35 -13.44
N LEU A 11 7.97 -2.36 -14.24
CA LEU A 11 7.06 -1.51 -14.99
C LEU A 11 6.33 -2.30 -16.09
N GLU A 12 7.01 -3.25 -16.73
CA GLU A 12 6.41 -4.14 -17.70
C GLU A 12 5.38 -5.07 -17.06
N GLU A 13 5.71 -5.69 -15.91
CA GLU A 13 4.74 -6.45 -15.10
C GLU A 13 3.53 -5.59 -14.72
N LEU A 14 3.75 -4.36 -14.24
CA LEU A 14 2.66 -3.45 -13.88
C LEU A 14 1.81 -3.05 -15.09
N ARG A 15 2.41 -2.88 -16.28
CA ARG A 15 1.67 -2.63 -17.53
C ARG A 15 0.82 -3.83 -17.92
N GLN A 16 1.41 -5.03 -17.97
CA GLN A 16 0.67 -6.25 -18.29
C GLN A 16 -0.46 -6.48 -17.29
N ARG A 17 -0.21 -6.18 -16.00
CA ARG A 17 -1.27 -6.21 -14.99
C ARG A 17 -2.36 -5.18 -15.23
N LYS A 18 -2.00 -3.95 -15.58
CA LYS A 18 -2.96 -2.90 -15.94
C LYS A 18 -3.85 -3.32 -17.12
N GLU A 19 -3.27 -4.00 -18.11
CA GLU A 19 -4.01 -4.56 -19.24
C GLU A 19 -4.93 -5.72 -18.82
N ALA A 20 -4.48 -6.59 -17.91
CA ALA A 20 -5.26 -7.74 -17.43
C ALA A 20 -6.39 -7.36 -16.44
N VAL A 21 -6.13 -6.40 -15.55
CA VAL A 21 -7.05 -5.94 -14.49
C VAL A 21 -7.98 -4.83 -15.01
N GLY A 22 -7.52 -4.05 -15.98
CA GLY A 22 -8.25 -2.93 -16.58
C GLY A 22 -7.90 -1.59 -15.92
N ASP A 23 -7.89 -0.53 -16.75
CA ASP A 23 -7.60 0.84 -16.33
C ASP A 23 -8.55 1.33 -15.22
N GLU A 24 -9.82 0.99 -15.32
CA GLU A 24 -10.85 1.38 -14.34
C GLU A 24 -10.52 0.86 -12.94
N ARG A 25 -10.15 -0.43 -12.82
CA ARG A 25 -9.82 -1.01 -11.53
C ARG A 25 -8.51 -0.46 -10.99
N ILE A 26 -7.52 -0.21 -11.85
CA ILE A 26 -6.27 0.45 -11.46
C ILE A 26 -6.50 1.88 -10.98
N GLN A 27 -7.45 2.61 -11.57
CA GLN A 27 -7.85 3.93 -11.07
C GLN A 27 -8.57 3.82 -9.72
N GLN A 28 -9.46 2.85 -9.54
CA GLN A 28 -10.11 2.61 -8.25
C GLN A 28 -9.08 2.31 -7.15
N VAL A 29 -8.13 1.40 -7.40
CA VAL A 29 -7.06 1.09 -6.44
C VAL A 29 -6.26 2.34 -6.09
N GLN A 30 -5.94 3.19 -7.06
CA GLN A 30 -5.23 4.45 -6.81
C GLN A 30 -6.04 5.45 -5.97
N GLN A 31 -7.38 5.43 -6.03
CA GLN A 31 -8.26 6.25 -5.19
C GLN A 31 -8.46 5.63 -3.80
N GLU A 32 -8.64 4.31 -3.72
CA GLU A 32 -8.82 3.57 -2.46
C GLU A 32 -7.56 3.58 -1.59
N TRP A 33 -6.39 3.63 -2.21
CA TRP A 33 -5.11 3.58 -1.50
C TRP A 33 -4.87 4.74 -0.52
N PRO A 34 -4.97 6.03 -0.90
CA PRO A 34 -4.84 7.13 0.06
C PRO A 34 -5.93 7.09 1.14
N GLU A 35 -7.16 6.69 0.82
CA GLU A 35 -8.23 6.52 1.81
C GLU A 35 -7.88 5.45 2.84
N LEU A 36 -7.36 4.30 2.39
CA LEU A 36 -6.92 3.22 3.27
C LEU A 36 -5.79 3.67 4.21
N ILE A 37 -4.83 4.44 3.70
CA ILE A 37 -3.74 4.97 4.54
C ILE A 37 -4.29 5.89 5.64
N VAL A 38 -5.25 6.76 5.31
CA VAL A 38 -5.89 7.65 6.28
C VAL A 38 -6.63 6.84 7.37
N GLN A 39 -7.33 5.77 6.99
CA GLN A 39 -8.01 4.89 7.96
C GLN A 39 -7.01 4.20 8.90
N VAL A 40 -5.94 3.61 8.36
CA VAL A 40 -4.90 2.97 9.18
C VAL A 40 -4.24 3.99 10.11
N GLN A 41 -4.00 5.21 9.64
CA GLN A 41 -3.44 6.27 10.46
C GLN A 41 -4.41 6.71 11.57
N ALA A 42 -5.72 6.76 11.31
CA ALA A 42 -6.72 7.07 12.31
C ALA A 42 -6.73 6.01 13.43
N GLU A 43 -6.72 4.73 13.08
CA GLU A 43 -6.64 3.62 14.04
C GLU A 43 -5.35 3.65 14.85
N MET A 44 -4.22 3.94 14.20
CA MET A 44 -2.95 4.14 14.90
C MET A 44 -3.01 5.34 15.88
N LYS A 45 -3.63 6.45 15.49
CA LYS A 45 -3.80 7.64 16.35
C LYS A 45 -4.74 7.38 17.53
N ASN A 46 -5.76 6.56 17.32
CA ASN A 46 -6.67 6.09 18.37
C ASN A 46 -5.98 5.12 19.35
N GLY A 47 -4.82 4.58 18.98
CA GLY A 47 -4.13 3.57 19.78
C GLY A 47 -4.79 2.19 19.69
N THR A 48 -5.56 1.92 18.64
CA THR A 48 -6.20 0.62 18.42
C THR A 48 -5.12 -0.46 18.27
N ASP A 49 -5.31 -1.61 18.91
CA ASP A 49 -4.36 -2.71 18.82
C ASP A 49 -4.24 -3.21 17.36
N PRO A 50 -3.02 -3.38 16.82
CA PRO A 50 -2.83 -3.81 15.43
C PRO A 50 -3.36 -5.23 15.14
N ALA A 51 -3.62 -6.04 16.16
CA ALA A 51 -4.26 -7.35 16.07
C ALA A 51 -5.78 -7.30 16.32
N SER A 52 -6.36 -6.12 16.56
CA SER A 52 -7.83 -5.93 16.67
C SER A 52 -8.53 -6.26 15.35
N ASP A 53 -9.74 -6.80 15.42
CA ASP A 53 -10.55 -7.17 14.25
C ASP A 53 -10.68 -6.01 13.23
N GLU A 54 -10.88 -4.78 13.70
CA GLU A 54 -10.99 -3.59 12.83
C GLU A 54 -9.72 -3.34 12.03
N VAL A 55 -8.55 -3.42 12.67
CA VAL A 55 -7.25 -3.19 12.03
C VAL A 55 -6.87 -4.36 11.13
N GLN A 56 -7.27 -5.57 11.51
CA GLN A 56 -7.09 -6.77 10.71
C GLN A 56 -7.91 -6.71 9.40
N LEU A 57 -9.09 -6.09 9.41
CA LEU A 57 -9.84 -5.81 8.17
C LEU A 57 -9.07 -4.85 7.27
N LEU A 58 -8.48 -3.78 7.83
CA LEU A 58 -7.63 -2.86 7.08
C LEU A 58 -6.38 -3.57 6.53
N ALA A 59 -5.80 -4.50 7.29
CA ALA A 59 -4.62 -5.29 6.88
C ALA A 59 -4.92 -6.18 5.68
N LYS A 60 -6.07 -6.87 5.71
CA LYS A 60 -6.54 -7.68 4.58
C LYS A 60 -6.79 -6.82 3.35
N ARG A 61 -7.41 -5.64 3.51
CA ARG A 61 -7.62 -4.70 2.40
C ARG A 61 -6.30 -4.18 1.84
N TRP A 62 -5.34 -3.85 2.69
CA TRP A 62 -4.00 -3.41 2.30
C TRP A 62 -3.27 -4.47 1.47
N LEU A 63 -3.24 -5.72 1.96
CA LEU A 63 -2.65 -6.84 1.23
C LEU A 63 -3.40 -7.12 -0.07
N GLY A 64 -4.73 -7.02 -0.08
CA GLY A 64 -5.56 -7.19 -1.27
C GLY A 64 -5.21 -6.19 -2.36
N LEU A 65 -5.16 -4.89 -2.03
CA LEU A 65 -4.79 -3.83 -2.97
C LEU A 65 -3.35 -3.98 -3.47
N ILE A 66 -2.39 -4.28 -2.58
CA ILE A 66 -1.01 -4.56 -3.00
C ILE A 66 -0.96 -5.78 -3.91
N ASN A 67 -1.64 -6.87 -3.58
CA ASN A 67 -1.59 -8.10 -4.38
C ASN A 67 -2.26 -7.91 -5.74
N GLU A 68 -3.38 -7.21 -5.78
CA GLU A 68 -4.08 -6.87 -7.02
C GLU A 68 -3.18 -6.05 -7.94
N PHE A 69 -2.53 -5.01 -7.39
CA PHE A 69 -1.63 -4.13 -8.11
C PHE A 69 -0.31 -4.81 -8.52
N THR A 70 0.32 -5.56 -7.61
CA THR A 70 1.64 -6.18 -7.81
C THR A 70 1.58 -7.59 -8.39
N GLY A 71 0.40 -8.17 -8.55
CA GLY A 71 0.24 -9.59 -8.90
C GLY A 71 0.81 -10.56 -7.85
N GLY A 72 1.01 -10.09 -6.62
CA GLY A 72 1.71 -10.84 -5.57
C GLY A 72 3.23 -10.83 -5.68
N ASN A 73 3.82 -10.00 -6.54
CA ASN A 73 5.26 -9.88 -6.67
C ASN A 73 5.87 -9.08 -5.49
N PRO A 74 6.64 -9.72 -4.59
CA PRO A 74 7.18 -9.06 -3.41
C PRO A 74 8.20 -7.97 -3.76
N LYS A 75 8.86 -8.04 -4.93
CA LYS A 75 9.80 -7.01 -5.36
C LYS A 75 9.08 -5.71 -5.68
N ILE A 76 7.94 -5.79 -6.37
CA ILE A 76 7.12 -4.61 -6.70
C ILE A 76 6.53 -4.01 -5.41
N ALA A 77 6.09 -4.85 -4.46
CA ALA A 77 5.61 -4.39 -3.16
C ALA A 77 6.71 -3.63 -2.37
N GLN A 78 7.96 -4.09 -2.43
CA GLN A 78 9.08 -3.35 -1.83
C GLN A 78 9.36 -2.01 -2.53
N SER A 79 9.31 -1.97 -3.87
CA SER A 79 9.48 -0.73 -4.63
C SER A 79 8.37 0.28 -4.32
N LEU A 80 7.13 -0.19 -4.18
CA LEU A 80 5.99 0.62 -3.74
C LEU A 80 6.26 1.24 -2.37
N ASN A 81 6.69 0.43 -1.39
CA ASN A 81 7.03 0.92 -0.06
C ASN A 81 8.15 1.98 -0.09
N ARG A 82 9.23 1.75 -0.87
CA ARG A 82 10.29 2.76 -1.04
C ARG A 82 9.78 4.06 -1.64
N MET A 83 8.88 3.98 -2.61
CA MET A 83 8.28 5.16 -3.21
C MET A 83 7.46 5.97 -2.21
N TYR A 84 6.60 5.33 -1.42
CA TYR A 84 5.88 6.03 -0.35
C TYR A 84 6.82 6.65 0.69
N GLN A 85 7.94 6.00 0.99
CA GLN A 85 8.96 6.53 1.90
C GLN A 85 9.85 7.62 1.31
N GLN A 86 9.86 7.84 -0.01
CA GLN A 86 10.77 8.79 -0.65
C GLN A 86 10.06 9.91 -1.42
N GLU A 87 8.79 9.75 -1.77
CA GLU A 87 8.00 10.79 -2.43
C GLU A 87 7.47 11.78 -1.36
N PRO A 88 8.02 13.00 -1.28
CA PRO A 88 7.65 13.96 -0.25
C PRO A 88 6.16 14.34 -0.33
N THR A 89 5.56 14.36 -1.52
CA THR A 89 4.13 14.63 -1.67
C THR A 89 3.27 13.58 -0.98
N LEU A 90 3.64 12.29 -1.12
CA LEU A 90 2.95 11.18 -0.48
C LEU A 90 3.23 11.16 1.02
N GLN A 91 4.47 11.48 1.43
CA GLN A 91 4.81 11.65 2.83
C GLN A 91 4.01 12.77 3.50
N GLN A 92 3.79 13.90 2.81
CA GLN A 92 3.02 15.03 3.32
C GLN A 92 1.52 14.70 3.37
N GLN A 93 0.97 14.06 2.33
CA GLN A 93 -0.45 13.71 2.27
C GLN A 93 -0.86 12.64 3.29
N ALA A 94 -0.06 11.59 3.42
CA ALA A 94 -0.37 10.49 4.32
C ALA A 94 0.31 10.64 5.69
N ASN A 95 1.11 11.69 5.90
CA ASN A 95 1.95 11.87 7.08
C ASN A 95 2.64 10.55 7.45
N PHE A 96 3.32 9.95 6.44
CA PHE A 96 4.06 8.67 6.52
C PHE A 96 5.23 8.83 7.51
N ASP A 97 4.88 8.90 8.78
CA ASP A 97 5.78 8.88 9.91
C ASP A 97 6.30 7.44 10.08
N PRO A 98 7.53 7.23 10.55
CA PRO A 98 8.05 5.90 10.86
C PRO A 98 7.10 5.06 11.75
N ARG A 99 6.29 5.71 12.61
CA ARG A 99 5.27 5.04 13.42
C ARG A 99 4.18 4.36 12.59
N LEU A 100 3.76 4.97 11.48
CA LEU A 100 2.77 4.38 10.58
C LEU A 100 3.33 3.12 9.92
N MET A 101 4.57 3.16 9.44
CA MET A 101 5.23 2.00 8.85
C MET A 101 5.39 0.85 9.85
N GLU A 102 5.73 1.16 11.10
CA GLU A 102 5.80 0.16 12.17
C GLU A 102 4.41 -0.43 12.47
N TYR A 103 3.38 0.41 12.54
CA TYR A 103 2.01 -0.03 12.77
C TYR A 103 1.50 -0.92 11.64
N VAL A 104 1.72 -0.51 10.38
CA VAL A 104 1.43 -1.32 9.18
C VAL A 104 2.17 -2.64 9.24
N SER A 105 3.46 -2.65 9.60
CA SER A 105 4.22 -3.90 9.73
C SER A 105 3.63 -4.82 10.80
N LYS A 106 3.19 -4.28 11.94
CA LYS A 106 2.54 -5.04 13.03
C LYS A 106 1.18 -5.61 12.62
N MET A 107 0.31 -4.81 12.02
CA MET A 107 -1.00 -5.29 11.56
C MET A 107 -0.87 -6.36 10.48
N LEU A 108 0.08 -6.20 9.55
CA LEU A 108 0.36 -7.19 8.51
C LEU A 108 0.94 -8.48 9.09
N ALA A 109 1.81 -8.40 10.10
CA ALA A 109 2.34 -9.57 10.79
C ALA A 109 1.29 -10.32 11.62
N ALA A 110 0.29 -9.60 12.15
CA ALA A 110 -0.85 -10.19 12.86
C ALA A 110 -1.93 -10.74 11.91
N SER A 111 -1.93 -10.32 10.63
CA SER A 111 -2.83 -10.79 9.58
C SER A 111 -2.51 -12.23 9.20
N LYS A 112 -3.39 -13.15 9.64
CA LYS A 112 -3.36 -14.59 9.33
C LYS A 112 -4.27 -14.96 8.17
#